data_AF-A0AAU1ZNK2-F1
#
_entry.id   AF-A0AAU1ZNK2-F1
#
_cell.length_a   1.000
_cell.length_b   1.000
_cell.length_c   1.000
_cell.angle_alpha   90.00
_cell.angle_beta   90.00
_cell.angle_gamma   90.00
#
_symmetry.space_group_name_H-M   'P 1'
#
loop_
_entity.id
_entity.type
_entity.pdbx_description
1 polymer ?
#
loop_
_entity_poly.entity_id
_entity_poly.type
_entity_poly.pdbx_seq_one_letter_code
_entity_poly.pdbx_strand_id
1 'polypeptide(L)' 'MPARRQQPLTAIVLPRDLDIEHGELTPSLKVKRPVVEREYAEVIETVYEGAREA' A
#
# COMPACT_ATOMS: atom_id res chain seq x y z
N MET A 1 16.78 14.28 -22.85
CA MET A 1 16.97 13.72 -21.49
C MET A 1 15.90 12.67 -21.23
N PRO A 2 16.23 11.45 -20.76
CA PRO A 2 15.20 10.48 -20.43
C PRO A 2 14.57 10.82 -19.06
N ALA A 3 13.24 10.84 -19.01
CA ALA A 3 12.49 11.02 -17.77
C ALA A 3 12.70 9.79 -16.87
N ARG A 4 13.26 9.99 -15.65
CA ARG A 4 13.26 8.96 -14.62
C ARG A 4 11.82 8.67 -14.22
N ARG A 5 11.28 7.52 -14.63
CA ARG A 5 10.04 6.99 -14.05
C ARG A 5 10.34 6.60 -12.61
N GLN A 6 9.61 7.18 -11.64
CA GLN A 6 9.63 6.67 -10.28
C GLN A 6 8.98 5.28 -10.29
N GLN A 7 9.81 4.25 -10.15
CA GLN A 7 9.36 2.91 -9.84
C GLN A 7 9.24 2.81 -8.31
N PRO A 8 8.18 2.16 -7.79
CA PRO A 8 8.13 1.82 -6.38
C PRO A 8 9.31 0.89 -6.04
N LEU A 9 9.92 1.11 -4.87
CA LEU A 9 11.08 0.33 -4.40
C LEU A 9 10.74 -1.16 -4.24
N THR A 10 9.57 -1.44 -3.67
CA THR A 10 9.05 -2.80 -3.44
C THR A 10 7.52 -2.74 -3.46
N ALA A 11 6.86 -3.77 -3.98
CA ALA A 11 5.40 -3.90 -3.99
C ALA A 11 4.99 -5.27 -3.45
N ILE A 12 3.91 -5.29 -2.68
CA ILE A 12 3.29 -6.52 -2.15
C ILE A 12 1.90 -6.70 -2.73
N VAL A 13 1.51 -7.98 -2.87
CA VAL A 13 0.18 -8.37 -3.29
C VAL A 13 -0.65 -8.62 -2.03
N LEU A 14 -1.73 -7.86 -1.87
CA LEU A 14 -2.69 -8.09 -0.80
C LEU A 14 -3.56 -9.31 -1.15
N PRO A 15 -3.96 -10.14 -0.15
CA PRO A 15 -4.78 -11.33 -0.38
C PRO A 15 -6.26 -10.99 -0.69
N ARG A 16 -6.67 -9.74 -0.42
CA ARG A 16 -8.00 -9.20 -0.70
C ARG A 16 -7.86 -7.86 -1.42
N ASP A 17 -8.84 -7.54 -2.26
CA ASP A 17 -8.99 -6.20 -2.82
C ASP A 17 -9.35 -5.19 -1.70
N LEU A 18 -8.97 -3.93 -1.91
CA LEU A 18 -9.42 -2.84 -1.05
C LEU A 18 -10.93 -2.68 -1.25
N ASP A 19 -11.69 -2.61 -0.16
CA ASP A 19 -13.15 -2.54 -0.26
C ASP A 19 -13.73 -1.25 0.35
N ILE A 20 -14.95 -0.89 -0.08
CA ILE A 20 -15.69 0.28 0.41
C ILE A 20 -16.37 -0.04 1.75
N GLU A 21 -16.80 -1.28 1.98
CA GLU A 21 -17.49 -1.74 3.20
C GLU A 21 -16.59 -1.70 4.43
N HIS A 22 -15.29 -1.96 4.27
CA HIS A 22 -14.28 -1.81 5.33
C HIS A 22 -13.76 -0.37 5.46
N GLY A 23 -14.22 0.55 4.61
CA GLY A 23 -13.84 1.97 4.65
C GLY A 23 -12.43 2.27 4.13
N GLU A 24 -11.73 1.28 3.57
CA GLU A 24 -10.40 1.38 2.95
C GLU A 24 -10.46 2.22 1.66
N LEU A 25 -11.59 2.12 0.94
CA LEU A 25 -11.95 2.96 -0.19
C LEU A 25 -13.09 3.93 0.17
N THR A 26 -13.02 5.13 -0.38
CA THR A 26 -14.21 5.98 -0.50
C THR A 26 -15.18 5.36 -1.51
N PRO A 27 -16.48 5.65 -1.42
CA PRO A 27 -17.44 5.29 -2.47
C PRO A 27 -17.11 5.89 -3.85
N SER A 28 -16.11 6.77 -3.92
CA SER A 28 -15.55 7.35 -5.15
C SER A 28 -14.31 6.60 -5.66
N LEU A 29 -14.06 5.35 -5.24
CA LEU A 29 -12.89 4.53 -5.61
C LEU A 29 -11.53 5.14 -5.25
N LYS A 30 -11.49 6.16 -4.37
CA LYS A 30 -10.25 6.73 -3.86
C LYS A 30 -9.82 6.03 -2.58
N VAL A 31 -8.54 5.68 -2.51
CA VAL A 31 -7.90 5.09 -1.33
C VAL A 31 -7.88 6.10 -0.19
N LYS A 32 -8.39 5.70 0.97
CA LYS A 32 -8.20 6.48 2.21
C LYS A 32 -6.90 6.08 2.86
N ARG A 33 -5.83 6.82 2.55
CA ARG A 33 -4.49 6.66 3.16
C ARG A 33 -4.53 6.40 4.68
N PRO A 34 -5.24 7.19 5.51
CA PRO A 34 -5.19 6.98 6.97
C PRO A 34 -5.92 5.71 7.45
N VAL A 35 -6.82 5.13 6.65
CA VAL A 35 -7.48 3.86 7.01
C VAL A 35 -6.60 2.69 6.59
N VAL A 36 -6.14 2.70 5.34
CA VAL A 36 -5.24 1.68 4.78
C VAL A 36 -3.91 1.62 5.55
N GLU A 37 -3.35 2.77 5.92
CA GLU A 37 -2.12 2.82 6.71
C GLU A 37 -2.28 2.18 8.09
N ARG A 38 -3.47 2.28 8.70
CA ARG A 38 -3.73 1.69 10.02
C ARG A 38 -4.06 0.20 9.93
N GLU A 39 -4.87 -0.20 8.95
CA GLU A 39 -5.29 -1.59 8.74
C GLU A 39 -4.11 -2.45 8.25
N TYR A 40 -3.28 -1.92 7.34
CA TYR A 40 -2.12 -2.63 6.78
C TYR A 40 -0.79 -2.18 7.38
N ALA A 41 -0.79 -1.49 8.53
CA ALA A 41 0.42 -1.04 9.21
C ALA A 41 1.41 -2.21 9.37
N GLU A 42 0.95 -3.32 9.94
CA GLU A 42 1.77 -4.50 10.22
C GLU A 42 2.38 -5.13 8.96
N VAL A 43 1.61 -5.16 7.87
CA VAL A 43 2.08 -5.68 6.58
C VAL A 43 3.11 -4.74 5.96
N ILE A 44 2.87 -3.42 6.01
CA ILE A 44 3.80 -2.40 5.52
C ILE A 44 5.12 -2.46 6.30
N GLU A 45 5.06 -2.58 7.63
CA GLU A 45 6.23 -2.73 8.50
C GLU A 45 7.02 -3.99 8.12
N THR A 46 6.36 -5.13 7.93
CA THR A 46 7.02 -6.39 7.51
C THR A 46 7.76 -6.22 6.17
N VAL A 47 7.19 -5.48 5.22
CA VAL A 47 7.82 -5.19 3.92
C VAL A 47 9.03 -4.30 4.07
N TYR A 48 8.96 -3.25 4.90
CA TYR A 48 10.10 -2.38 5.16
C TYR A 48 11.20 -3.06 5.98
N GLU A 49 10.82 -3.97 6.89
CA GLU A 49 11.76 -4.78 7.66
C GLU A 49 12.50 -5.77 6.75
N GLY A 50 11.76 -6.54 5.93
CA GLY A 50 12.35 -7.44 4.94
C GLY A 50 13.15 -6.72 3.83
N ALA A 51 12.77 -5.49 3.47
CA ALA A 51 13.53 -4.66 2.53
C ALA A 51 14.80 -4.04 3.14
N ARG A 52 14.90 -3.96 4.48
CA ARG A 52 16.11 -3.50 5.19
C ARG A 52 17.12 -4.61 5.42
N GLU A 53 16.68 -5.86 5.48
CA GLU A 53 17.57 -7.03 5.61
C GLU A 53 18.14 -7.53 4.27
N ALA A 54 17.73 -6.95 3.14
CA ALA A 54 18.14 -7.36 1.78
C ALA A 54 19.21 -6.46 1.14
#